data_AF-A0A4Q5QYP6-F1
#
_entry.id   AF-A0A4Q5QYP6-F1
#
_cell.length_a   1.000
_cell.length_b   1.000
_cell.length_c   1.000
_cell.angle_alpha   90.00
_cell.angle_beta   90.00
_cell.angle_gamma   90.00
#
_symmetry.space_group_name_H-M   'P 1'
#
loop_
_entity.id
_entity.type
_entity.pdbx_description
1 polymer ?
#
loop_
_entity_poly.entity_id
_entity_poly.type
_entity_poly.pdbx_seq_one_letter_code
_entity_poly.pdbx_strand_id
1 'polypeptide(L)'
;MNLAILSREPKSYSTQRLVAAAQERGHAAQVIDHLQCSLVLEQGQPDIIYQGRPLSRPDAIIPRIGASVTFYGTAVVRQFEMMKVRTAVDSQAIVRSRDKLRSTQILSRAGVGMPKTAFANFTNDVP
;
A
#
# COMPACT_ATOMS: atom_id res chain seq x y z
N MET A 1 12.86 14.87 -6.59
CA MET A 1 11.63 14.08 -6.82
C MET A 1 10.55 14.52 -5.86
N ASN A 2 9.30 14.43 -6.27
CA ASN A 2 8.10 14.63 -5.47
C ASN A 2 7.57 13.25 -5.03
N LEU A 3 7.70 12.96 -3.74
CA LEU A 3 7.28 11.70 -3.14
C LEU A 3 5.97 11.89 -2.38
N ALA A 4 5.04 10.95 -2.56
CA ALA A 4 3.81 10.89 -1.77
C ALA A 4 3.85 9.69 -0.81
N ILE A 5 3.78 9.95 0.50
CA ILE A 5 3.73 8.93 1.54
C ILE A 5 2.26 8.73 1.90
N LEU A 6 1.70 7.58 1.54
CA LEU A 6 0.29 7.28 1.78
C LEU A 6 0.11 6.78 3.22
N SER A 7 -0.34 7.63 4.13
CA SER A 7 -0.43 7.32 5.56
C SER A 7 -1.58 8.07 6.22
N ARG A 8 -2.29 7.39 7.13
CA ARG A 8 -3.31 8.00 8.00
C ARG A 8 -2.73 8.66 9.24
N GLU A 9 -1.49 8.35 9.57
CA GLU A 9 -0.83 8.80 10.80
C GLU A 9 0.42 9.63 10.45
N PRO A 10 0.24 10.90 10.01
CA PRO A 10 1.36 11.77 9.66
C PRO A 10 2.30 12.04 10.85
N LYS A 11 1.76 11.98 12.08
CA LYS A 11 2.52 12.22 13.32
C LYS A 11 3.23 10.96 13.85
N SER A 12 3.03 9.79 13.26
CA SER A 12 3.73 8.58 13.68
C SER A 12 5.22 8.69 13.36
N TYR A 13 6.07 8.15 14.25
CA TYR A 13 7.52 8.18 14.09
C TYR A 13 7.97 7.65 12.72
N SER A 14 7.38 6.55 12.24
CA SER A 14 7.74 5.97 10.95
C SER A 14 7.46 6.92 9.77
N THR A 15 6.29 7.58 9.76
CA THR A 15 5.95 8.54 8.70
C THR A 15 6.88 9.75 8.75
N GLN A 16 7.14 10.29 9.94
CA GLN A 16 8.05 11.43 10.13
C GLN A 16 9.48 11.10 9.69
N ARG A 17 9.99 9.91 10.01
CA ARG A 17 11.32 9.47 9.57
C ARG A 17 11.41 9.30 8.05
N LEU A 18 10.36 8.82 7.39
CA LEU A 18 10.33 8.74 5.93
C LEU A 18 10.38 10.12 5.28
N VAL A 19 9.61 11.09 5.81
CA VAL A 19 9.65 12.48 5.34
C VAL A 19 11.04 13.08 5.55
N ALA A 20 11.62 12.96 6.74
CA ALA A 20 12.94 13.48 7.06
C ALA A 20 14.02 12.86 6.15
N ALA A 21 14.02 11.54 5.97
CA ALA A 21 15.00 10.84 5.14
C ALA A 21 14.89 11.19 3.65
N ALA A 22 13.68 11.55 3.17
CA ALA A 22 13.46 12.06 1.82
C ALA A 22 14.02 13.49 1.68
N GLN A 23 13.74 14.36 2.65
CA GLN A 23 14.23 15.74 2.67
C GLN A 23 15.76 15.81 2.76
N GLU A 24 16.38 14.98 3.62
CA GLU A 24 17.84 14.84 3.73
C GLU A 24 18.51 14.46 2.39
N ARG A 25 17.79 13.77 1.51
CA ARG A 25 18.24 13.39 0.16
C ARG A 25 17.86 14.39 -0.93
N GLY A 26 17.33 15.56 -0.55
CA GLY A 26 16.90 16.59 -1.50
C GLY A 26 15.62 16.24 -2.27
N HIS A 27 14.73 15.42 -1.70
CA HIS A 27 13.42 15.12 -2.28
C HIS A 27 12.31 15.85 -1.52
N ALA A 28 11.30 16.32 -2.24
CA ALA A 28 10.07 16.79 -1.64
C ALA A 28 9.24 15.58 -1.23
N ALA A 29 8.69 15.60 -0.01
CA ALA A 29 7.85 14.53 0.51
C ALA A 29 6.56 15.11 1.09
N GLN A 30 5.42 14.61 0.62
CA GLN A 30 4.09 14.96 1.12
C GLN A 30 3.44 13.73 1.74
N VAL A 31 2.85 13.88 2.93
CA VAL A 31 2.00 12.84 3.51
C VAL A 31 0.58 13.03 3.00
N ILE A 32 -0.02 11.96 2.49
CA ILE A 32 -1.37 11.94 1.93
C ILE A 32 -2.19 10.91 2.68
N ASP A 33 -3.34 11.31 3.20
CA ASP A 33 -4.30 10.35 3.75
C ASP A 33 -5.02 9.63 2.61
N HIS A 34 -4.72 8.35 2.42
CA HIS A 34 -5.33 7.52 1.38
C HIS A 34 -6.85 7.37 1.56
N LEU A 35 -7.42 7.58 2.75
CA LEU A 35 -8.88 7.57 2.92
C LEU A 35 -9.58 8.82 2.42
N GLN A 36 -8.84 9.93 2.25
CA GLN A 36 -9.37 11.18 1.72
C GLN A 36 -9.15 11.31 0.20
N CYS A 37 -8.62 10.26 -0.43
CA CYS A 37 -8.41 10.18 -1.86
C CYS A 37 -9.66 9.61 -2.53
N SER A 38 -10.35 10.38 -3.35
CA SER A 38 -11.42 9.90 -4.21
C SER A 38 -10.84 9.44 -5.55
N LEU A 39 -11.18 8.22 -5.97
CA LEU A 39 -10.68 7.64 -7.22
C LEU A 39 -11.59 8.03 -8.37
N VAL A 40 -11.03 8.61 -9.43
CA VAL A 40 -11.76 8.97 -10.65
C VAL A 40 -11.47 7.91 -11.71
N LEU A 41 -12.52 7.23 -12.16
CA LEU A 41 -12.45 6.20 -13.19
C LEU A 41 -12.96 6.79 -14.51
N GLU A 42 -12.04 7.31 -15.32
CA GLU A 42 -12.34 7.78 -16.67
C GLU A 42 -11.54 6.98 -17.69
N GLN A 43 -12.13 6.74 -18.86
CA GLN A 43 -11.49 5.97 -19.92
C GLN A 43 -10.21 6.65 -20.39
N GLY A 44 -9.06 6.02 -20.12
CA GLY A 44 -7.75 6.52 -20.51
C GLY A 44 -7.19 7.63 -19.62
N GLN A 45 -7.94 8.12 -18.64
CA GLN A 45 -7.51 9.20 -17.73
C GLN A 45 -7.82 8.84 -16.27
N PRO A 46 -7.12 7.84 -15.68
CA PRO A 46 -7.24 7.60 -14.25
C PRO A 46 -6.72 8.83 -13.48
N ASP A 47 -7.49 9.32 -12.52
CA ASP A 47 -7.08 10.43 -11.67
C ASP A 47 -7.48 10.20 -10.20
N ILE A 48 -6.93 11.02 -9.31
CA ILE A 48 -7.19 11.00 -7.88
C ILE A 48 -7.52 12.43 -7.42
N ILE A 49 -8.65 12.60 -6.76
CA ILE A 49 -9.01 13.85 -6.10
C ILE A 49 -8.65 13.72 -4.62
N TYR A 50 -7.89 14.67 -4.10
CA TYR A 50 -7.56 14.76 -2.69
C TYR A 50 -8.05 16.10 -2.14
N GLN A 51 -8.89 16.05 -1.10
CA GLN A 51 -9.45 17.26 -0.45
C GLN A 51 -10.11 18.24 -1.43
N GLY A 52 -10.87 17.70 -2.39
CA GLY A 52 -11.63 18.50 -3.37
C GLY A 52 -10.81 19.07 -4.52
N ARG A 53 -9.52 18.71 -4.66
CA ARG A 53 -8.67 19.12 -5.78
C ARG A 53 -8.03 17.92 -6.46
N PRO A 54 -7.82 17.96 -7.79
CA PRO A 54 -6.99 16.96 -8.47
C PRO A 54 -5.61 16.89 -7.82
N LEU A 55 -5.18 15.68 -7.49
CA LEU A 55 -3.91 15.46 -6.85
C LEU A 55 -2.81 15.53 -7.91
N SER A 56 -1.84 16.41 -7.70
CA SER A 56 -0.67 16.47 -8.58
C SER A 56 0.05 15.12 -8.58
N ARG A 57 0.37 14.62 -9.77
CA ARG A 57 1.00 13.31 -9.96
C ARG A 57 2.41 13.30 -9.35
N PRO A 58 2.66 12.50 -8.30
CA PRO A 58 4.00 12.39 -7.72
C PRO A 58 4.89 11.50 -8.60
N ASP A 59 6.21 11.62 -8.43
CA ASP A 59 7.19 10.76 -9.12
C ASP A 59 7.11 9.33 -8.59
N ALA A 60 6.90 9.17 -7.28
CA ALA A 60 6.72 7.89 -6.63
C ALA A 60 5.86 7.98 -5.36
N ILE A 61 5.26 6.85 -4.99
CA ILE A 61 4.51 6.68 -3.75
C ILE A 61 5.19 5.69 -2.80
N ILE A 62 5.04 5.93 -1.50
CA ILE A 62 5.42 5.00 -0.42
C ILE A 62 4.14 4.60 0.33
N PRO A 63 3.58 3.40 0.06
CA PRO A 63 2.36 2.95 0.73
C PRO A 63 2.60 2.57 2.19
N ARG A 64 1.94 3.27 3.13
CA ARG A 64 1.87 2.92 4.56
C ARG A 64 0.42 2.60 4.93
N ILE A 65 -0.09 1.51 4.35
CA ILE A 65 -1.50 1.12 4.47
C ILE A 65 -1.73 0.30 5.76
N GLY A 66 -2.61 0.80 6.63
CA GLY A 66 -3.02 0.11 7.85
C GLY A 66 -3.83 -1.15 7.57
N ALA A 67 -3.71 -2.17 8.42
CA ALA A 67 -4.38 -3.46 8.22
C ALA A 67 -5.91 -3.34 8.16
N SER A 68 -6.50 -2.43 8.95
CA SER A 68 -7.94 -2.19 9.03
C SER A 68 -8.56 -1.55 7.78
N VAL A 69 -7.74 -0.99 6.88
CA VAL A 69 -8.20 -0.28 5.68
C VAL A 69 -7.53 -0.79 4.41
N THR A 70 -7.08 -2.05 4.44
CA THR A 70 -6.32 -2.66 3.35
C THR A 70 -7.06 -2.59 2.01
N PHE A 71 -8.37 -2.85 1.98
CA PHE A 71 -9.15 -2.84 0.74
C PHE A 71 -9.08 -1.48 0.04
N TYR A 72 -9.47 -0.41 0.72
CA TYR A 72 -9.49 0.92 0.12
C TYR A 72 -8.06 1.46 -0.11
N GLY A 73 -7.16 1.28 0.86
CA GLY A 73 -5.78 1.73 0.72
C GLY A 73 -5.06 1.08 -0.46
N THR A 74 -5.29 -0.21 -0.72
CA THR A 74 -4.72 -0.88 -1.90
C THR A 74 -5.41 -0.48 -3.20
N ALA A 75 -6.70 -0.12 -3.18
CA ALA A 75 -7.38 0.47 -4.34
C ALA A 75 -6.75 1.81 -4.75
N VAL A 76 -6.42 2.67 -3.78
CA VAL A 76 -5.70 3.94 -4.03
C VAL A 76 -4.31 3.68 -4.60
N VAL A 77 -3.54 2.75 -4.01
CA VAL A 77 -2.22 2.36 -4.55
C VAL A 77 -2.35 1.86 -6.00
N ARG A 78 -3.35 1.01 -6.27
CA ARG A 78 -3.63 0.51 -7.63
C ARG A 78 -3.99 1.61 -8.60
N GLN A 79 -4.72 2.64 -8.16
CA GLN A 79 -5.01 3.81 -9.00
C GLN A 79 -3.71 4.52 -9.38
N PHE A 80 -2.79 4.75 -8.44
CA PHE A 80 -1.47 5.31 -8.76
C PHE A 80 -0.67 4.42 -9.73
N GLU A 81 -0.72 3.10 -9.59
CA GLU A 81 -0.11 2.16 -10.55
C GLU A 81 -0.70 2.32 -11.95
N MET A 82 -2.03 2.44 -12.06
CA MET A 82 -2.73 2.69 -13.33
C MET A 82 -2.35 4.05 -13.94
N MET A 83 -2.14 5.05 -13.09
CA MET A 83 -1.58 6.36 -13.46
C MET A 83 -0.08 6.29 -13.80
N LYS A 84 0.54 5.11 -13.85
CA LYS A 84 1.97 4.89 -14.14
C LYS A 84 2.89 5.64 -13.15
N VAL A 85 2.46 5.80 -11.90
CA VAL A 85 3.30 6.31 -10.81
C VAL A 85 4.05 5.14 -10.18
N ARG A 86 5.34 5.33 -9.90
CA ARG A 86 6.15 4.28 -9.27
C ARG A 86 5.71 4.07 -7.83
N THR A 87 5.59 2.82 -7.40
CA THR A 87 5.30 2.50 -5.99
C THR A 87 6.46 1.73 -5.39
N ALA A 88 6.77 2.00 -4.12
CA ALA A 88 7.76 1.23 -3.38
C ALA A 88 7.30 -0.23 -3.16
N VAL A 89 5.99 -0.47 -3.09
CA VAL A 89 5.37 -1.79 -2.93
C VAL A 89 4.08 -1.85 -3.73
N ASP A 90 3.93 -2.87 -4.57
CA ASP A 90 2.72 -3.04 -5.38
C ASP A 90 1.48 -3.34 -4.52
N SER A 91 0.32 -2.86 -4.96
CA SER A 91 -1.00 -3.11 -4.38
C SER A 91 -1.24 -4.60 -4.16
N GLN A 92 -0.89 -5.43 -5.14
CA GLN A 92 -0.98 -6.90 -5.06
C GLN A 92 -0.06 -7.50 -4.00
N ALA A 93 1.16 -6.98 -3.85
CA ALA A 93 2.08 -7.45 -2.82
C ALA A 93 1.54 -7.11 -1.41
N ILE A 94 0.96 -5.93 -1.22
CA ILE A 94 0.31 -5.53 0.03
C ILE A 94 -0.84 -6.51 0.34
N VAL A 95 -1.77 -6.73 -0.59
CA VAL A 95 -2.91 -7.65 -0.38
C VAL A 95 -2.43 -9.06 -0.02
N ARG A 96 -1.45 -9.60 -0.77
CA ARG A 96 -0.90 -10.94 -0.52
C ARG A 96 -0.26 -11.03 0.87
N SER A 97 0.55 -10.03 1.25
CA SER A 97 1.22 -9.98 2.56
C SER A 97 0.26 -9.89 3.75
N ARG A 98 -0.96 -9.39 3.53
CA ARG A 98 -1.99 -9.22 4.56
C ARG A 98 -2.76 -10.52 4.82
N ASP A 99 -2.93 -11.33 3.80
CA ASP A 99 -3.47 -12.68 3.93
C ASP A 99 -2.35 -13.65 4.35
N LYS A 100 -2.34 -14.01 5.63
CA LYS A 100 -1.35 -14.92 6.21
C LYS A 100 -1.40 -16.31 5.57
N LEU A 101 -2.59 -16.85 5.29
CA LEU A 101 -2.71 -18.16 4.63
C LEU A 101 -2.08 -18.10 3.24
N ARG A 102 -2.47 -17.08 2.45
CA ARG A 102 -1.94 -16.92 1.10
C ARG A 102 -0.43 -16.68 1.08
N SER A 103 0.07 -15.84 1.99
CA SER A 103 1.50 -15.59 2.15
C SER A 103 2.25 -16.88 2.47
N THR A 104 1.76 -17.66 3.44
CA THR A 104 2.37 -18.93 3.83
C THR A 104 2.34 -19.95 2.69
N GLN A 105 1.24 -20.04 1.93
CA GLN A 105 1.18 -20.89 0.74
C GLN A 105 2.20 -20.50 -0.33
N ILE A 106 2.42 -19.19 -0.56
CA ILE A 106 3.43 -18.70 -1.52
C ILE A 106 4.83 -19.09 -1.05
N LEU A 107 5.13 -18.90 0.24
CA LEU A 107 6.42 -19.26 0.83
C LEU A 107 6.67 -20.78 0.80
N SER A 108 5.67 -21.58 1.15
CA SER A 108 5.72 -23.04 1.09
C SER A 108 6.01 -23.53 -0.34
N ARG A 109 5.30 -22.99 -1.33
CA ARG A 109 5.53 -23.31 -2.75
C ARG A 109 6.93 -22.90 -3.23
N ALA A 110 7.52 -21.86 -2.65
CA ALA A 110 8.87 -21.40 -2.97
C ALA A 110 9.97 -22.21 -2.25
N GLY A 111 9.62 -23.21 -1.43
CA GLY A 111 10.59 -24.04 -0.70
C GLY A 111 11.19 -23.36 0.52
N VAL A 112 10.57 -22.29 1.04
CA VAL A 112 11.04 -21.63 2.27
C VAL A 112 10.68 -22.49 3.48
N GLY A 113 11.67 -22.81 4.31
CA GLY A 113 11.48 -23.58 5.53
C GLY A 113 10.47 -22.91 6.48
N MET A 114 9.49 -23.66 6.95
CA MET A 114 8.43 -23.20 7.85
C MET A 114 7.88 -24.33 8.71
N PRO A 115 7.30 -24.04 9.89
CA PRO A 115 6.68 -25.06 10.73
C PRO A 115 5.46 -25.71 10.04
N LYS A 116 5.13 -26.96 10.44
CA LYS A 116 3.87 -27.60 10.05
C LYS A 116 2.71 -26.67 10.42
N THR A 117 1.97 -26.23 9.41
CA THR A 117 0.91 -25.22 9.56
C THR A 117 -0.39 -25.79 8.98
N ALA A 118 -1.45 -25.80 9.79
CA ALA A 118 -2.79 -26.15 9.36
C ALA A 118 -3.71 -24.93 9.42
N PHE A 119 -4.62 -24.80 8.47
CA PHE A 119 -5.66 -23.78 8.45
C PHE A 119 -7.00 -24.46 8.21
N ALA A 120 -7.91 -24.38 9.17
CA ALA A 120 -9.17 -25.11 9.16
C ALA A 120 -10.35 -24.15 9.38
N ASN A 121 -11.43 -24.36 8.63
CA ASN A 121 -12.68 -23.62 8.83
C ASN A 121 -13.58 -24.31 9.87
N PHE A 122 -13.47 -25.63 10.00
CA PHE A 122 -14.11 -26.46 11.03
C PHE A 122 -13.08 -27.44 11.57
N THR A 123 -13.08 -27.63 12.89
CA THR A 123 -11.95 -28.21 13.64
C THR A 123 -11.96 -29.73 13.77
N ASN A 124 -13.03 -30.43 13.37
CA ASN A 124 -13.17 -31.86 13.65
C ASN A 124 -12.21 -32.77 12.87
N ASP A 125 -11.47 -32.23 11.88
CA ASP A 125 -10.59 -33.01 10.99
C ASP A 125 -9.14 -32.48 10.94
N VAL A 126 -8.69 -31.74 11.96
CA VAL A 126 -7.31 -31.18 11.95
C VAL A 126 -6.31 -32.21 12.50
N PRO A 127 -5.27 -32.61 11.74
CA PRO A 127 -4.27 -33.62 12.12
C PRO A 127 -3.05 -33.08 12.90
#